data_AF-A0A835LQ59-F1
#
_entry.id   AF-A0A835LQ59-F1
#
_cell.length_a   1.000
_cell.length_b   1.000
_cell.length_c   1.000
_cell.angle_alpha   90.00
_cell.angle_beta   90.00
_cell.angle_gamma   90.00
#
_symmetry.space_group_name_H-M   'P 1'
#
loop_
_entity.id
_entity.type
_entity.pdbx_description
1 polymer ?
#
loop_
_entity_poly.entity_id
_entity_poly.type
_entity_poly.pdbx_seq_one_letter_code
_entity_poly.pdbx_strand_id
1 'polypeptide(L)'
;MQSYLSDPIRPEGWIYWNDTTLNYLESLYYAEFENYGPGYNVTSRVKWLGYHRLNDSRQATNFTVSEFIDGDLWLPSTGIGFTAATKKIKGWKYRSLKAGIHGREV
;
A
#
# COMPACT_ATOMS: atom_id res chain seq x y z
N MET A 1 2.59 -3.45 -0.33
CA MET A 1 3.06 -2.06 -0.53
C MET A 1 4.01 -1.66 0.58
N GLN A 2 4.91 -0.71 0.34
CA GLN A 2 5.83 -0.13 1.35
C GLN A 2 6.56 -1.18 2.18
N SER A 3 6.97 -2.27 1.51
CA SER A 3 7.54 -3.47 2.13
C SER A 3 8.93 -3.76 1.59
N TYR A 4 9.78 -4.34 2.43
CA TYR A 4 11.06 -4.90 2.01
C TYR A 4 10.84 -6.22 1.29
N LEU A 5 11.38 -6.37 0.09
CA LEU A 5 11.42 -7.60 -0.68
C LEU A 5 12.87 -8.08 -0.78
N SER A 6 13.14 -9.26 -0.23
CA SER A 6 14.46 -9.91 -0.32
C SER A 6 14.70 -10.53 -1.70
N ASP A 7 15.95 -10.89 -1.97
CA ASP A 7 16.43 -11.39 -3.26
C ASP A 7 15.73 -12.66 -3.81
N PRO A 8 15.16 -13.59 -3.00
CA PRO A 8 14.47 -14.77 -3.53
C PRO A 8 13.23 -14.49 -4.38
N ILE A 9 12.74 -13.24 -4.40
CA ILE A 9 11.60 -12.86 -5.25
C ILE A 9 12.06 -12.88 -6.71
N ARG A 10 11.49 -13.82 -7.47
CA ARG A 10 11.69 -13.91 -8.92
C ARG A 10 11.42 -12.57 -9.61
N PRO A 11 12.19 -12.18 -10.65
CA PRO A 11 11.99 -10.91 -11.34
C PRO A 11 10.57 -10.74 -11.92
N GLU A 12 9.91 -11.83 -12.33
CA GLU A 12 8.52 -11.82 -12.83
C GLU A 12 7.49 -11.47 -11.74
N GLY A 13 7.82 -11.71 -10.47
CA GLY A 13 7.03 -11.39 -9.28
C GLY A 13 5.84 -12.30 -9.02
N TRP A 14 5.03 -12.54 -10.05
CA TRP A 14 3.77 -13.29 -9.97
C TRP A 14 3.81 -14.55 -10.83
N ILE A 15 3.04 -15.56 -10.44
CA ILE A 15 2.96 -16.85 -11.13
C ILE A 15 1.53 -17.17 -11.54
N TYR A 16 1.38 -17.90 -12.63
CA TYR A 16 0.09 -18.36 -13.11
C TYR A 16 -0.58 -19.24 -12.05
N TRP A 17 -1.91 -19.11 -11.94
CA TRP A 17 -2.71 -20.12 -11.28
C TRP A 17 -2.87 -21.34 -12.20
N ASN A 18 -3.09 -22.52 -11.61
CA ASN A 18 -3.31 -23.76 -12.35
C ASN A 18 -4.73 -23.83 -12.93
N ASP A 19 -5.02 -22.92 -13.85
CA ASP A 19 -6.26 -22.86 -14.62
C ASP A 19 -5.94 -23.16 -16.09
N THR A 20 -6.87 -23.84 -16.75
CA THR A 20 -6.85 -24.08 -18.20
C THR A 20 -7.08 -22.81 -19.03
N THR A 21 -7.66 -21.76 -18.44
CA THR A 21 -7.98 -20.49 -19.10
C THR A 21 -7.16 -19.33 -18.53
N LEU A 22 -6.87 -18.27 -19.31
CA LEU A 22 -5.98 -17.16 -18.89
C LEU A 22 -6.71 -15.81 -18.66
N ASN A 23 -8.03 -15.79 -18.81
CA ASN A 23 -8.88 -14.61 -18.68
C ASN A 23 -8.78 -13.94 -17.30
N TYR A 24 -8.41 -14.69 -16.26
CA TYR A 24 -8.17 -14.16 -14.91
C TYR A 24 -7.00 -13.17 -14.87
N LEU A 25 -6.05 -13.25 -15.79
CA LEU A 25 -4.90 -12.33 -15.87
C LEU A 25 -5.30 -10.91 -16.27
N GLU A 26 -6.50 -10.75 -16.82
CA GLU A 26 -7.05 -9.46 -17.19
C GLU A 26 -7.90 -8.85 -16.07
N SER A 27 -8.53 -9.68 -15.25
CA SER A 27 -9.48 -9.25 -14.21
C SER A 27 -8.91 -9.22 -12.79
N LEU A 28 -7.80 -9.92 -12.53
CA LEU A 28 -7.11 -9.86 -11.23
C LEU A 28 -6.61 -8.43 -10.95
N TYR A 29 -6.37 -8.12 -9.68
CA TYR A 29 -5.75 -6.85 -9.27
C TYR A 29 -4.54 -7.13 -8.39
N TYR A 30 -3.37 -7.27 -9.01
CA TYR A 30 -2.09 -7.41 -8.31
C TYR A 30 -1.33 -6.11 -8.37
N ALA A 31 -1.05 -5.52 -7.21
CA ALA A 31 -0.48 -4.19 -7.14
C ALA A 31 0.78 -4.11 -6.28
N GLU A 32 1.77 -3.36 -6.77
CA GLU A 32 2.96 -2.99 -6.02
C GLU A 32 3.08 -1.47 -5.91
N PHE A 33 3.33 -0.97 -4.70
CA PHE A 33 3.51 0.45 -4.39
C PHE A 33 4.68 0.61 -3.43
N GLU A 34 5.71 1.37 -3.83
CA GLU A 34 6.87 1.75 -3.00
C GLU A 34 7.51 0.61 -2.20
N ASN A 35 7.56 -0.60 -2.75
CA ASN A 35 8.38 -1.67 -2.17
C ASN A 35 9.87 -1.33 -2.36
N TYR A 36 10.76 -1.97 -1.59
CA TYR A 36 12.19 -1.72 -1.63
C TYR A 36 12.99 -3.00 -1.33
N GLY A 37 14.30 -2.98 -1.56
CA GLY A 37 15.18 -4.14 -1.38
C GLY A 37 15.50 -4.88 -2.68
N PRO A 38 16.39 -5.89 -2.63
CA PRO A 38 16.92 -6.56 -3.82
C PRO A 38 15.85 -7.30 -4.65
N GLY A 39 14.78 -7.79 -4.04
CA GLY A 39 13.66 -8.44 -4.75
C GLY A 39 12.71 -7.49 -5.47
N TYR A 40 12.86 -6.17 -5.26
CA TYR A 40 12.03 -5.16 -5.93
C TYR A 40 12.62 -4.76 -7.29
N ASN A 41 12.57 -5.70 -8.24
CA ASN A 41 12.87 -5.43 -9.64
C ASN A 41 11.57 -5.34 -10.45
N VAL A 42 11.03 -4.12 -10.60
CA VAL A 42 9.80 -3.88 -11.37
C VAL A 42 9.98 -3.98 -12.88
N THR A 43 11.21 -3.96 -13.40
CA THR A 43 11.45 -3.93 -14.85
C THR A 43 11.16 -5.26 -15.54
N SER A 44 11.15 -6.36 -14.77
CA SER A 44 10.96 -7.72 -15.29
C SER A 44 9.63 -8.34 -14.87
N ARG A 45 8.74 -7.57 -14.23
CA ARG A 45 7.43 -8.07 -13.79
C ARG A 45 6.58 -8.52 -14.96
N VAL A 46 5.68 -9.45 -14.69
CA VAL A 46 4.66 -9.90 -15.65
C VAL A 46 3.93 -8.72 -16.30
N LYS A 47 3.53 -8.88 -17.56
CA LYS A 47 2.83 -7.85 -18.35
C LYS A 47 1.31 -8.05 -18.38
N TRP A 48 0.76 -8.73 -17.38
CA TRP A 48 -0.67 -9.01 -17.30
C TRP A 48 -1.45 -7.71 -17.14
N LEU A 49 -2.64 -7.61 -17.77
CA LEU A 49 -3.48 -6.41 -17.67
C LEU A 49 -3.91 -6.12 -16.22
N GLY A 50 -4.10 -7.18 -15.41
CA GLY A 50 -4.40 -7.08 -13.99
C GLY A 50 -3.20 -6.77 -13.08
N TYR A 51 -1.98 -6.67 -13.61
CA TYR A 51 -0.82 -6.24 -12.84
C TYR A 51 -0.66 -4.72 -12.89
N HIS A 52 -0.53 -4.10 -11.71
CA HIS A 52 -0.48 -2.66 -11.54
C HIS A 52 0.74 -2.23 -10.73
N ARG A 53 1.65 -1.51 -11.37
CA ARG A 53 2.66 -0.72 -10.64
C ARG A 53 2.04 0.62 -10.26
N LEU A 54 1.74 0.80 -8.98
CA LEU A 54 1.19 2.05 -8.48
C LEU A 54 2.34 3.05 -8.26
N ASN A 55 2.27 4.21 -8.89
CA ASN A 55 3.27 5.28 -8.76
C ASN A 55 2.69 6.56 -8.12
N ASP A 56 1.39 6.58 -7.84
CA ASP A 56 0.70 7.68 -7.16
C ASP A 56 0.15 7.17 -5.83
N SER A 57 0.47 7.86 -4.73
CA SER A 57 -0.05 7.54 -3.41
C SER A 57 -1.58 7.50 -3.36
N ARG A 58 -2.27 8.26 -4.22
CA ARG A 58 -3.74 8.26 -4.30
C ARG A 58 -4.30 6.90 -4.74
N GLN A 59 -3.58 6.17 -5.58
CA GLN A 59 -3.98 4.81 -5.99
C GLN A 59 -3.79 3.81 -4.85
N ALA A 60 -2.80 4.04 -3.98
CA ALA A 60 -2.53 3.20 -2.82
C ALA A 60 -3.46 3.49 -1.63
N THR A 61 -4.11 4.67 -1.59
CA THR A 61 -5.00 5.08 -0.50
C THR A 61 -6.11 4.06 -0.23
N ASN A 62 -6.70 3.48 -1.28
CA ASN A 62 -7.76 2.47 -1.16
C ASN A 62 -7.33 1.19 -0.43
N PHE A 63 -6.02 0.96 -0.26
CA PHE A 63 -5.46 -0.21 0.42
C PHE A 63 -4.88 0.13 1.80
N THR A 64 -5.17 1.32 2.32
CA THR A 64 -4.76 1.76 3.66
C THR A 64 -5.75 1.32 4.72
N VAL A 65 -5.34 1.40 5.99
CA VAL A 65 -6.17 0.98 7.13
C VAL A 65 -7.44 1.83 7.23
N SER A 66 -7.34 3.14 7.03
CA SER A 66 -8.48 4.04 7.06
C SER A 66 -9.51 3.70 5.99
N GLU A 67 -9.09 3.46 4.76
CA GLU A 67 -10.01 3.32 3.62
C GLU A 67 -10.48 1.88 3.39
N PHE A 68 -9.62 0.89 3.60
CA PHE A 68 -9.94 -0.50 3.23
C PHE A 68 -10.79 -1.21 4.28
N ILE A 69 -10.61 -0.86 5.56
CA ILE A 69 -11.23 -1.54 6.69
C ILE A 69 -11.90 -0.58 7.69
N ASP A 70 -12.09 0.68 7.30
CA ASP A 70 -12.63 1.74 8.16
C ASP A 70 -11.94 1.78 9.53
N GLY A 71 -10.62 1.57 9.55
CA GLY A 71 -9.86 1.28 10.77
C GLY A 71 -9.98 2.37 11.85
N ASP A 72 -10.18 3.63 11.44
CA ASP A 72 -10.36 4.76 12.34
C ASP A 72 -11.61 4.62 13.23
N LEU A 73 -12.61 3.84 12.80
CA LEU A 73 -13.86 3.65 13.56
C LEU A 73 -13.72 2.68 14.73
N TRP A 74 -12.81 1.70 14.64
CA TRP A 74 -12.81 0.58 15.58
C TRP A 74 -11.43 0.25 16.18
N LEU A 75 -10.34 0.44 15.46
CA LEU A 75 -9.00 0.13 15.96
C LEU A 75 -8.61 0.94 17.21
N PRO A 76 -8.96 2.24 17.36
CA PRO A 76 -8.61 2.99 18.58
C PRO A 76 -9.14 2.35 19.87
N SER A 77 -10.29 1.68 19.81
CA SER A 77 -10.89 1.01 20.97
C SER A 77 -10.14 -0.24 21.44
N THR A 78 -9.30 -0.81 20.56
CA THR A 78 -8.51 -2.02 20.85
C THR A 78 -7.24 -1.73 21.64
N GLY A 79 -6.79 -0.47 21.68
CA GLY A 79 -5.49 -0.08 22.26
C GLY A 79 -4.26 -0.47 21.42
N ILE A 80 -4.45 -1.08 20.25
CA ILE A 80 -3.36 -1.49 19.35
C ILE A 80 -2.93 -0.30 18.49
N GLY A 81 -1.62 -0.03 18.44
CA GLY A 81 -1.06 0.99 17.56
C GLY A 81 -1.16 0.59 16.08
N PHE A 82 -1.63 1.49 15.23
CA PHE A 82 -1.75 1.26 13.78
C PHE A 82 -1.30 2.48 12.96
N THR A 83 -1.04 2.26 11.67
CA THR A 83 -0.80 3.34 10.69
C THR A 83 -2.00 3.45 9.77
N ALA A 84 -2.71 4.58 9.86
CA ALA A 84 -3.98 4.81 9.17
C ALA A 84 -3.84 4.92 7.64
N ALA A 85 -2.80 5.63 7.18
CA ALA A 85 -2.54 5.95 5.77
C ALA A 85 -1.17 5.44 5.27
N THR A 86 -0.85 5.65 3.99
CA THR A 86 0.48 5.35 3.45
C THR A 86 1.57 6.14 4.19
N LYS A 87 2.69 5.49 4.48
CA LYS A 87 3.82 6.12 5.16
C LYS A 87 4.49 7.08 4.19
N LYS A 88 4.59 8.37 4.51
CA LYS A 88 5.47 9.25 3.71
C LYS A 88 6.92 8.87 4.00
N ILE A 89 7.67 8.53 2.95
CA ILE A 89 9.12 8.38 3.05
C ILE A 89 9.68 9.70 3.58
N LYS A 90 10.42 9.66 4.69
CA LYS A 90 10.95 10.84 5.38
C LYS A 90 11.83 11.66 4.42
N GLY A 91 11.33 12.83 4.04
CA GLY A 91 12.03 13.81 3.19
C GLY A 91 11.28 15.14 3.05
N TRP A 92 9.98 15.17 3.29
CA TRP A 92 9.19 16.40 3.31
C TRP A 92 8.92 16.84 4.75
N LYS A 93 9.53 17.95 5.16
CA LYS A 93 9.29 18.59 6.46
C LYS A 93 7.83 19.00 6.55
N TYR A 94 7.09 18.43 7.50
CA TYR A 94 5.74 18.88 7.82
C TYR A 94 5.80 20.24 8.53
N ARG A 95 5.07 21.23 8.01
CA ARG A 95 4.58 22.35 8.83
C ARG A 95 3.48 21.79 9.73
N SER A 96 3.68 21.85 11.05
CA SER A 96 2.66 21.43 12.00
C SER A 96 1.41 22.28 11.84
N LEU A 97 0.27 21.67 11.53
CA LEU A 97 -1.01 22.25 11.90
C LEU A 97 -1.24 21.90 13.37
N LYS A 98 -0.96 22.85 14.27
CA LYS A 98 -1.49 22.77 15.64
C LYS A 98 -2.99 22.94 15.55
N ALA A 99 -3.74 21.88 15.84
CA ALA A 99 -5.15 22.00 16.18
C ALA A 99 -5.24 22.73 17.53
N GLY A 100 -5.53 24.02 17.49
CA GLY A 100 -5.85 24.81 18.68
C GLY A 100 -7.32 24.63 19.02
N ILE A 101 -7.64 23.64 19.86
CA ILE A 101 -8.87 23.66 20.65
C ILE A 101 -8.46 24.27 21.99
N HIS A 102 -8.69 25.57 22.15
CA HIS A 102 -8.67 26.18 23.47
C HIS A 102 -10.10 26.14 24.00
N GLY A 103 -10.33 25.23 24.95
CA GLY A 103 -11.53 25.21 25.76
C GLY A 103 -11.65 26.50 26.57
N ARG A 104 -12.88 26.97 26.68
CA ARG A 104 -13.29 27.95 27.70
C ARG A 104 -13.23 27.27 29.06
N GLU A 105 -12.55 27.87 30.02
CA GLU A 105 -12.89 27.74 31.43
C GLU A 105 -12.93 29.15 32.07
N VAL A 106 -14.10 29.42 32.67
CA VAL A 106 -14.55 30.48 33.59
C VAL A 106 -14.13 31.94 33.37
#